data_AF-Q17XQ2-F1
#
_entry.id   AF-Q17XQ2-F1
#
_cell.length_a   1.000
_cell.length_b   1.000
_cell.length_c   1.000
_cell.angle_alpha   90.00
_cell.angle_beta   90.00
_cell.angle_gamma   90.00
#
_symmetry.space_group_name_H-M   'P 1'
#
loop_
_entity.id
_entity.type
_entity.pdbx_description
1 polymer ?
#
loop_
_entity_poly.entity_id
_entity_poly.type
_entity_poly.pdbx_seq_one_letter_code
_entity_poly.pdbx_strand_id
1 'polypeptide(L)' 'MESENKNMRPGRKRVATDELKRNFSVTFYLSKEEHDVLKRLADEEVESVNSFVKRHILKTIIYKKGTNSSDS' A
#
# COMPACT_ATOMS: atom_id res chain seq x y z
N MET A 1 31.46 -31.78 6.68
CA MET A 1 31.62 -30.67 7.63
C MET A 1 32.07 -29.45 6.86
N GLU A 2 31.69 -28.27 7.36
CA GLU A 2 32.15 -26.93 6.95
C GLU A 2 31.72 -26.40 5.58
N SER A 3 30.73 -25.50 5.64
CA SER A 3 30.68 -24.32 4.79
C SER A 3 30.25 -23.15 5.67
N GLU A 4 31.07 -22.84 6.68
CA GLU A 4 30.85 -21.70 7.53
C GLU A 4 31.19 -20.42 6.77
N ASN A 5 30.14 -19.69 6.48
CA ASN A 5 30.20 -18.42 5.80
C ASN A 5 29.92 -17.34 6.85
N LYS A 6 30.81 -16.34 6.86
CA LYS A 6 30.54 -14.92 7.12
C LYS A 6 30.73 -14.44 8.57
N ASN A 7 31.77 -13.62 8.75
CA ASN A 7 31.67 -12.16 8.87
C ASN A 7 30.23 -11.62 9.07
N MET A 8 29.58 -11.93 10.19
CA MET A 8 28.31 -11.31 10.59
C MET A 8 28.62 -10.13 11.51
N ARG A 9 28.38 -8.91 11.01
CA ARG A 9 28.39 -7.71 11.85
C ARG A 9 27.27 -7.83 12.89
N PRO A 10 27.55 -7.74 14.20
CA PRO A 10 26.51 -7.84 15.22
C PRO A 10 25.62 -6.60 15.14
N GLY A 11 24.29 -6.78 15.09
CA GLY A 11 23.33 -5.68 15.26
C GLY A 11 22.23 -5.53 14.20
N ARG A 12 22.32 -6.21 13.04
CA ARG A 12 21.19 -6.28 12.09
C ARG A 12 20.56 -7.66 12.12
N LYS A 13 19.47 -7.81 12.89
CA LYS A 13 18.54 -8.93 12.66
C LYS A 13 18.06 -8.80 11.21
N ARG A 14 18.31 -9.81 10.37
CA ARG A 14 17.70 -9.89 9.05
C ARG A 14 16.20 -10.04 9.29
N VAL A 15 15.45 -8.95 9.13
CA VAL A 15 14.00 -9.07 9.10
C VAL A 15 13.67 -9.91 7.88
N ALA A 16 12.87 -10.95 8.06
CA ALA A 16 12.42 -11.79 6.95
C ALA A 16 11.76 -10.88 5.92
N THR A 17 12.44 -10.68 4.79
CA THR A 17 11.97 -9.79 3.71
C THR A 17 10.61 -10.22 3.15
N ASP A 18 10.25 -11.47 3.40
CA ASP A 18 8.99 -12.10 2.99
C ASP A 18 7.78 -11.63 3.82
N GLU A 19 7.99 -11.02 4.99
CA GLU A 19 6.92 -10.45 5.80
C GLU A 19 6.65 -8.98 5.45
N LEU A 20 7.69 -8.21 5.08
CA LEU A 20 7.56 -6.78 4.75
C LEU A 20 7.02 -6.48 3.35
N LYS A 21 6.99 -7.45 2.44
CA LYS A 21 6.58 -7.26 1.04
C LYS A 21 5.25 -7.95 0.69
N ARG A 22 4.40 -8.21 1.69
CA ARG A 22 3.10 -8.81 1.44
C ARG A 22 2.12 -7.75 0.95
N ASN A 23 1.82 -7.79 -0.34
CA ASN A 23 0.77 -6.98 -0.94
C ASN A 23 -0.57 -7.72 -0.84
N PHE A 24 -1.59 -7.06 -0.29
CA PHE A 24 -2.95 -7.56 -0.27
C PHE A 24 -3.75 -6.90 -1.38
N SER A 25 -4.13 -7.69 -2.39
CA SER A 25 -4.98 -7.22 -3.48
C SER A 25 -6.44 -7.16 -3.03
N VAL A 26 -7.15 -6.11 -3.45
CA VAL A 26 -8.59 -5.95 -3.23
C VAL A 26 -9.26 -5.82 -4.59
N THR A 27 -10.29 -6.63 -4.84
CA THR A 27 -11.04 -6.64 -6.10
C THR A 27 -12.53 -6.73 -5.80
N PHE A 28 -13.33 -5.88 -6.44
CA PHE A 28 -14.79 -5.86 -6.33
C PHE A 28 -15.39 -5.29 -7.61
N TYR A 29 -16.72 -5.39 -7.74
CA TYR A 29 -17.47 -4.85 -8.88
C TYR A 29 -18.30 -3.64 -8.46
N LEU A 30 -18.51 -2.73 -9.40
CA LEU A 30 -19.37 -1.55 -9.27
C LEU A 30 -20.36 -1.53 -10.44
N SER A 31 -21.47 -0.79 -10.27
CA SER A 31 -22.29 -0.42 -11.41
C SER A 31 -21.53 0.54 -12.33
N LYS A 32 -22.01 0.69 -13.57
CA LYS A 32 -21.38 1.58 -14.55
C LYS A 32 -21.41 3.03 -14.08
N GLU A 33 -22.56 3.44 -13.56
CA GLU A 33 -22.81 4.81 -13.10
C GLU A 33 -21.88 5.18 -11.95
N GLU A 34 -21.68 4.26 -10.99
CA GLU A 34 -20.81 4.49 -9.84
C GLU A 34 -19.33 4.56 -10.27
N HIS A 35 -18.92 3.67 -11.17
CA HIS A 35 -17.57 3.69 -11.72
C HIS A 35 -17.28 4.99 -12.50
N ASP A 36 -18.24 5.50 -13.26
CA ASP A 36 -18.10 6.75 -14.01
C ASP A 36 -18.01 7.98 -13.08
N VAL A 37 -18.72 7.96 -11.95
CA VAL A 37 -18.57 8.99 -10.90
C VAL A 37 -17.17 8.96 -10.31
N LEU A 38 -16.67 7.78 -9.91
CA LEU A 38 -15.31 7.64 -9.38
C LEU A 38 -14.25 8.06 -10.40
N LYS A 39 -14.46 7.74 -11.68
CA LYS A 39 -13.55 8.13 -12.76
C LYS A 39 -13.46 9.64 -12.91
N ARG A 40 -14.60 10.34 -12.92
CA ARG A 40 -14.62 11.80 -13.00
C ARG A 40 -13.90 12.46 -11.82
N LEU A 41 -14.14 11.97 -10.59
CA LEU A 41 -13.49 12.49 -9.39
C LEU A 41 -11.97 12.23 -9.39
N ALA A 42 -11.53 11.08 -9.90
CA ALA A 42 -10.12 10.78 -10.05
C ALA A 42 -9.44 11.68 -11.10
N ASP A 43 -10.11 11.92 -12.22
CA ASP A 43 -9.63 12.81 -13.29
C ASP A 43 -9.47 14.27 -12.81
N GLU A 44 -10.36 14.75 -11.94
CA GLU A 44 -10.27 16.10 -11.33
C GLU A 44 -9.01 16.30 -10.49
N GLU A 45 -8.53 15.25 -9.81
CA GLU A 45 -7.31 15.26 -9.00
C GLU A 45 -6.07 14.77 -9.76
N VAL A 46 -6.20 14.56 -11.09
CA VAL A 46 -5.14 14.06 -11.99
C VAL A 46 -4.53 12.74 -11.49
N GLU A 47 -5.38 11.84 -11.00
CA GLU A 47 -4.98 10.55 -10.43
C GLU A 47 -5.70 9.37 -11.11
N SER A 48 -5.09 8.19 -11.10
CA SER A 48 -5.77 6.96 -11.54
C SER A 48 -6.91 6.56 -10.60
N VAL A 49 -8.01 6.02 -11.13
CA VAL A 49 -9.18 5.56 -10.34
C VAL A 49 -8.79 4.62 -9.20
N ASN A 50 -7.86 3.69 -9.44
CA ASN A 50 -7.41 2.75 -8.41
C ASN A 50 -6.70 3.45 -7.24
N SER A 51 -5.84 4.42 -7.54
CA SER A 51 -5.12 5.18 -6.52
C SER A 51 -6.06 6.13 -5.78
N PHE A 52 -6.98 6.77 -6.50
CA PHE A 52 -8.06 7.58 -5.95
C PHE A 52 -8.91 6.79 -4.95
N VAL A 53 -9.41 5.60 -5.34
CA VAL A 53 -10.22 4.74 -4.45
C VAL A 53 -9.44 4.33 -3.21
N LYS A 54 -8.16 3.93 -3.37
CA LYS A 54 -7.30 3.58 -2.24
C LYS A 54 -7.12 4.76 -1.29
N ARG A 55 -6.83 5.95 -1.82
CA ARG A 55 -6.67 7.19 -1.04
C ARG A 55 -7.98 7.60 -0.36
N HIS A 56 -9.11 7.49 -1.05
CA HIS A 56 -10.43 7.81 -0.51
C HIS A 56 -10.79 6.92 0.68
N ILE A 57 -10.60 5.60 0.55
CA ILE A 57 -10.82 4.64 1.65
C ILE A 57 -9.86 4.93 2.81
N LEU A 58 -8.58 5.17 2.51
CA LEU A 58 -7.60 5.45 3.55
C LEU A 58 -7.94 6.74 4.31
N LYS A 59 -8.31 7.81 3.61
CA LYS A 59 -8.71 9.09 4.19
C LYS A 59 -9.97 8.94 5.03
N THR A 60 -11.00 8.27 4.53
CA THR A 60 -12.26 8.10 5.28
C THR A 60 -12.09 7.27 6.56
N ILE A 61 -11.19 6.28 6.56
CA ILE A 61 -10.92 5.43 7.74
C ILE A 61 -9.90 6.07 8.70
N ILE A 62 -8.82 6.67 8.18
CA ILE A 62 -7.60 7.02 8.94
C ILE A 62 -7.45 8.52 9.20
N TYR A 63 -8.23 9.43 8.61
CA TYR A 63 -8.06 10.88 8.84
C TYR A 63 -8.30 11.34 10.31
N LYS A 64 -8.53 10.42 11.27
CA LYS A 64 -8.43 10.65 12.72
C LYS A 64 -7.33 9.87 13.46
N LYS A 65 -6.54 9.05 12.77
CA LYS A 65 -5.57 8.14 13.38
C LYS A 65 -4.16 8.55 12.98
N GLY A 66 -3.48 9.26 13.89
CA GLY A 66 -2.12 9.74 13.74
C GLY A 66 -1.08 8.61 13.73
N THR A 67 -1.05 7.84 12.64
CA THR A 67 -0.09 6.75 12.49
C THR A 67 0.47 6.73 11.07
N ASN A 68 1.78 6.99 11.00
CA ASN A 68 2.72 6.73 9.91
C ASN A 68 2.42 7.43 8.58
N SER A 69 2.85 8.68 8.49
CA SER A 69 3.09 9.39 7.24
C SER A 69 4.18 8.67 6.44
N SER A 70 3.80 8.09 5.30
CA SER A 70 4.75 7.58 4.30
C SER A 70 4.69 8.52 3.10
N ASP A 71 5.55 9.53 3.08
CA ASP A 71 5.84 10.29 1.85
C ASP A 71 6.77 9.45 0.98
N SER A 72 6.31 9.04 -0.21
CA SER A 72 7.09 8.66 -1.39
C SER A 72 6.16 8.44 -2.58
#